data_AF-A0A848FBF6-F1
#
_entry.id   AF-A0A848FBF6-F1
#
_cell.length_a   1.000
_cell.length_b   1.000
_cell.length_c   1.000
_cell.angle_alpha   90.00
_cell.angle_beta   90.00
_cell.angle_gamma   90.00
#
_symmetry.space_group_name_H-M   'P 1'
#
loop_
_entity.id
_entity.type
_entity.pdbx_description
1 polymer ?
#
loop_
_entity_poly.entity_id
_entity_poly.type
_entity_poly.pdbx_seq_one_letter_code
_entity_poly.pdbx_strand_id
1 'polypeptide(L)'
;MGGTLIYTGKLGQAPGFSTWASGQGQAVVKSLAERQRFCMLGRHRKARSILWSELDAAATSGTLGAALQDEAARYPRLPGELAQIVEPDKFVADWRPFVIPRFLVNAVALRGMSERLASSHVLTRLQGGEALRDYFLRQFVDQMDAAFSKIPFSIKAPAATAHEWVVIDFDLHFDWQHTAWSGHYYLVQTKAVEISRERAASLAQSLSELKAMLGRLRADEVRVVAQAWQAWFDGRDPRLFEVAARMG
;
A
#
# COMPACT_ATOMS: atom_id res chain seq x y z
N MET A 1 4.71 -20.62 -1.31
CA MET A 1 4.01 -20.06 -2.48
C MET A 1 3.50 -18.69 -2.09
N GLY A 2 3.99 -17.61 -2.73
CA GLY A 2 3.47 -16.26 -2.51
C GLY A 2 2.05 -16.17 -3.03
N GLY A 3 1.13 -15.61 -2.24
CA GLY A 3 -0.27 -15.48 -2.66
C GLY A 3 -0.41 -14.44 -3.77
N THR A 4 -0.96 -14.83 -4.91
CA THR A 4 -1.35 -13.89 -5.98
C THR A 4 -2.64 -13.20 -5.56
N LEU A 5 -2.67 -11.87 -5.60
CA LEU A 5 -3.93 -11.13 -5.43
C LEU A 5 -4.75 -11.22 -6.71
N ILE A 6 -6.01 -11.61 -6.56
CA ILE A 6 -6.96 -11.73 -7.67
C ILE A 6 -7.97 -10.60 -7.54
N TYR A 7 -8.06 -9.77 -8.57
CA TYR A 7 -9.09 -8.77 -8.68
C TYR A 7 -10.41 -9.42 -9.09
N THR A 8 -11.45 -9.23 -8.28
CA THR A 8 -12.76 -9.89 -8.47
C THR A 8 -13.76 -9.06 -9.28
N GLY A 9 -13.32 -7.93 -9.85
CA GLY A 9 -14.20 -6.99 -10.56
C GLY A 9 -15.04 -6.11 -9.63
N LYS A 10 -14.85 -6.20 -8.32
CA LYS A 10 -15.63 -5.46 -7.32
C LYS A 10 -14.73 -4.66 -6.40
N LEU A 11 -15.18 -3.45 -6.07
CA LEU A 11 -14.66 -2.70 -4.93
C LEU A 11 -15.42 -3.11 -3.67
N GLY A 12 -14.71 -3.31 -2.56
CA GLY A 12 -15.34 -3.51 -1.26
C GLY A 12 -16.36 -2.40 -0.94
N GLN A 13 -17.61 -2.80 -0.65
CA GLN A 13 -18.75 -1.89 -0.47
C GLN A 13 -18.72 -1.13 0.88
N ALA A 14 -19.36 0.05 0.86
CA ALA A 14 -20.18 0.73 1.89
C ALA A 14 -19.57 1.61 3.02
N PRO A 15 -18.72 1.18 3.99
CA PRO A 15 -18.29 2.10 5.05
C PRO A 15 -17.39 3.22 4.53
N GLY A 16 -16.43 2.87 3.66
CA GLY A 16 -15.47 3.82 3.10
C GLY A 16 -16.14 4.89 2.24
N PHE A 17 -17.01 4.47 1.32
CA PHE A 17 -17.66 5.41 0.40
C PHE A 17 -18.64 6.33 1.10
N SER A 18 -19.44 5.82 2.04
CA SER A 18 -20.39 6.67 2.79
C SER A 18 -19.67 7.70 3.65
N THR A 19 -18.55 7.31 4.26
CA THR A 19 -17.67 8.20 5.04
C THR A 19 -17.05 9.26 4.15
N TRP A 20 -16.45 8.86 3.04
CA TRP A 20 -15.90 9.79 2.04
C TRP A 20 -16.98 10.76 1.55
N ALA A 21 -18.14 10.26 1.12
CA ALA A 21 -19.25 11.06 0.60
C ALA A 21 -19.90 12.00 1.62
N SER A 22 -19.62 11.81 2.91
CA SER A 22 -20.06 12.69 4.00
C SER A 22 -18.96 13.65 4.47
N GLY A 23 -17.69 13.38 4.14
CA GLY A 23 -16.53 14.23 4.41
C GLY A 23 -15.96 14.83 3.13
N GLN A 24 -14.81 14.32 2.68
CA GLN A 24 -14.06 14.84 1.53
C GLN A 24 -14.91 14.94 0.23
N GLY A 25 -15.81 13.99 0.01
CA GLY A 25 -16.71 13.94 -1.15
C GLY A 25 -17.99 14.76 -1.01
N GLN A 26 -18.22 15.46 0.10
CA GLN A 26 -19.48 16.16 0.35
C GLN A 26 -19.80 17.21 -0.72
N ALA A 27 -18.80 17.99 -1.15
CA ALA A 27 -18.96 19.01 -2.18
C ALA A 27 -19.37 18.39 -3.53
N VAL A 28 -18.76 17.25 -3.89
CA VAL A 28 -19.08 16.49 -5.10
C VAL A 28 -20.54 16.00 -5.07
N VAL A 29 -20.94 15.38 -3.94
CA VAL A 29 -22.31 14.89 -3.74
C VAL A 29 -23.32 16.03 -3.81
N LYS A 30 -23.02 17.19 -3.19
CA LYS A 30 -23.89 18.37 -3.19
C LYS A 30 -24.06 18.93 -4.61
N SER A 31 -22.95 19.13 -5.33
CA SER A 31 -22.96 19.61 -6.72
C SER A 31 -23.78 18.70 -7.64
N LEU A 32 -23.63 17.38 -7.50
CA LEU A 32 -24.44 16.43 -8.27
C LEU A 32 -25.91 16.44 -7.86
N ALA A 33 -26.21 16.56 -6.57
CA ALA A 33 -27.58 16.64 -6.06
C ALA A 33 -28.32 17.89 -6.57
N GLU A 34 -27.64 19.03 -6.67
CA GLU A 34 -28.21 20.30 -7.16
C GLU A 34 -28.61 20.24 -8.64
N ARG A 35 -27.91 19.45 -9.45
CA ARG A 35 -28.24 19.22 -10.87
C ARG A 35 -29.52 18.42 -11.08
N GLN A 36 -30.04 17.75 -10.04
CA GLN A 36 -31.23 16.89 -10.16
C GLN A 36 -32.53 17.72 -10.04
N ARG A 37 -33.20 17.93 -11.17
CA ARG A 37 -34.36 18.82 -11.30
C ARG A 37 -35.67 18.33 -10.64
N PHE A 38 -35.82 17.03 -10.29
CA PHE A 38 -37.16 16.45 -10.04
C PHE A 38 -37.38 15.66 -8.73
N CYS A 39 -36.44 15.61 -7.78
CA CYS A 39 -36.68 14.90 -6.50
C CYS A 39 -36.41 15.81 -5.32
N MET A 40 -37.38 16.50 -4.70
CA MET A 40 -37.05 17.36 -3.54
C MET A 40 -36.56 16.57 -2.32
N LEU A 41 -37.04 15.33 -2.14
CA LEU A 41 -36.60 14.43 -1.07
C LEU A 41 -35.59 13.41 -1.62
N GLY A 42 -34.47 13.22 -0.92
CA GLY A 42 -33.51 12.17 -1.23
C GLY A 42 -32.46 12.46 -2.32
N ARG A 43 -32.30 13.71 -2.79
CA ARG A 43 -31.28 14.07 -3.83
C ARG A 43 -29.88 13.62 -3.45
N HIS A 44 -29.46 13.85 -2.21
CA HIS A 44 -28.14 13.44 -1.73
C HIS A 44 -27.96 11.92 -1.76
N ARG A 45 -28.98 11.16 -1.34
CA ARG A 45 -28.95 9.69 -1.40
C ARG A 45 -28.85 9.21 -2.85
N LYS A 46 -29.63 9.82 -3.75
CA LYS A 46 -29.59 9.49 -5.19
C LYS A 46 -28.23 9.86 -5.81
N ALA A 47 -27.69 11.03 -5.51
CA ALA A 47 -26.35 11.45 -5.96
C ALA A 47 -25.27 10.46 -5.49
N ARG A 48 -25.28 10.06 -4.22
CA ARG A 48 -24.36 9.01 -3.69
C ARG A 48 -24.52 7.70 -4.45
N SER A 49 -25.76 7.26 -4.69
CA SER A 49 -26.04 6.03 -5.44
C SER A 49 -25.52 6.09 -6.88
N ILE A 50 -25.66 7.24 -7.55
CA ILE A 50 -25.14 7.45 -8.91
C ILE A 50 -23.61 7.35 -8.90
N LEU A 51 -22.94 8.10 -8.02
CA LEU A 51 -21.48 8.08 -7.93
C LEU A 51 -20.95 6.67 -7.61
N TRP A 52 -21.60 5.93 -6.71
CA TRP A 52 -21.24 4.54 -6.42
C TRP A 52 -21.45 3.63 -7.63
N SER A 53 -22.58 3.77 -8.32
CA SER A 53 -22.86 2.99 -9.53
C SER A 53 -21.85 3.26 -10.64
N GLU A 54 -21.36 4.49 -10.77
CA GLU A 54 -20.30 4.83 -11.73
C GLU A 54 -18.97 4.17 -11.38
N LEU A 55 -18.60 4.14 -10.10
CA LEU A 55 -17.40 3.43 -9.65
C LEU A 55 -17.50 1.93 -9.91
N ASP A 56 -18.64 1.32 -9.61
CA ASP A 56 -18.88 -0.12 -9.82
C ASP A 56 -18.85 -0.48 -11.32
N ALA A 57 -19.47 0.35 -12.16
CA ALA A 57 -19.41 0.21 -13.61
C ALA A 57 -17.98 0.43 -14.17
N ALA A 58 -17.24 1.40 -13.63
CA ALA A 58 -15.85 1.63 -14.01
C ALA A 58 -14.98 0.41 -13.66
N ALA A 59 -15.09 -0.07 -12.43
CA ALA A 59 -14.37 -1.21 -11.89
C ALA A 59 -14.57 -2.51 -12.70
N THR A 60 -15.73 -2.66 -13.33
CA THR A 60 -16.08 -3.81 -14.17
C THR A 60 -15.81 -3.61 -15.67
N SER A 61 -15.38 -2.43 -16.08
CA SER A 61 -15.01 -2.19 -17.48
C SER A 61 -13.77 -2.99 -17.86
N GLY A 62 -13.78 -3.63 -19.04
CA GLY A 62 -12.75 -4.62 -19.41
C GLY A 62 -11.31 -4.08 -19.38
N THR A 63 -11.09 -2.87 -19.90
CA THR A 63 -9.73 -2.29 -19.96
C THR A 63 -9.24 -1.81 -18.59
N LEU A 64 -10.09 -1.17 -17.79
CA LEU A 64 -9.71 -0.77 -16.43
C LEU A 64 -9.54 -2.00 -15.55
N GLY A 65 -10.43 -2.98 -15.65
CA GLY A 65 -10.36 -4.22 -14.89
C GLY A 65 -9.08 -5.02 -15.14
N ALA A 66 -8.63 -5.09 -16.40
CA ALA A 66 -7.34 -5.69 -16.73
C ALA A 66 -6.17 -4.93 -16.06
N ALA A 67 -6.16 -3.59 -16.16
CA ALA A 67 -5.14 -2.78 -15.52
C ALA A 67 -5.15 -2.93 -13.98
N LEU A 68 -6.33 -3.00 -13.35
CA LEU A 68 -6.46 -3.28 -11.91
C LEU A 68 -5.96 -4.68 -11.54
N GLN A 69 -6.18 -5.67 -12.39
CA GLN A 69 -5.65 -7.02 -12.18
C GLN A 69 -4.12 -7.06 -12.28
N ASP A 70 -3.54 -6.32 -13.22
CA ASP A 70 -2.08 -6.19 -13.34
C ASP A 70 -1.49 -5.52 -12.08
N GLU A 71 -2.18 -4.49 -11.55
CA GLU A 71 -1.79 -3.85 -10.29
C GLU A 71 -1.88 -4.79 -9.09
N ALA A 72 -2.98 -5.55 -8.98
CA ALA A 72 -3.14 -6.54 -7.93
C ALA A 72 -2.04 -7.60 -8.00
N ALA A 73 -1.68 -8.06 -9.20
CA ALA A 73 -0.59 -9.02 -9.40
C ALA A 73 0.78 -8.43 -9.06
N ARG A 74 0.99 -7.12 -9.31
CA ARG A 74 2.23 -6.42 -8.98
C ARG A 74 2.36 -6.14 -7.49
N TYR A 75 1.28 -5.83 -6.79
CA TYR A 75 1.31 -5.32 -5.42
C TYR A 75 2.18 -6.17 -4.45
N PRO A 76 2.07 -7.52 -4.40
CA PRO A 76 2.93 -8.37 -3.56
C PRO A 76 4.44 -8.25 -3.83
N ARG A 77 4.83 -7.75 -5.01
CA ARG A 77 6.23 -7.58 -5.42
C ARG A 77 6.84 -6.27 -4.92
N LEU A 78 6.01 -5.27 -4.62
CA LEU A 78 6.45 -3.91 -4.27
C LEU A 78 7.41 -3.85 -3.08
N PRO A 79 7.24 -4.62 -1.98
CA PRO A 79 8.21 -4.62 -0.89
C PRO A 79 9.63 -5.00 -1.35
N GLY A 80 9.74 -6.01 -2.23
CA GLY A 80 11.03 -6.44 -2.80
C GLY A 80 11.58 -5.48 -3.85
N GLU A 81 10.73 -4.89 -4.68
CA GLU A 81 11.14 -3.82 -5.62
C GLU A 81 11.72 -2.62 -4.85
N LEU A 82 11.06 -2.22 -3.76
CA LEU A 82 11.54 -1.14 -2.89
C LEU A 82 12.86 -1.51 -2.20
N ALA A 83 12.97 -2.71 -1.63
CA ALA A 83 14.22 -3.17 -1.04
C ALA A 83 15.36 -3.15 -2.06
N GLN A 84 15.10 -3.61 -3.30
CA GLN A 84 16.10 -3.57 -4.37
C GLN A 84 16.55 -2.14 -4.72
N ILE A 85 15.65 -1.15 -4.75
CA ILE A 85 16.00 0.24 -5.10
C ILE A 85 16.76 0.92 -3.94
N VAL A 86 16.42 0.58 -2.70
CA VAL A 86 17.14 1.07 -1.52
C VAL A 86 18.56 0.47 -1.45
N GLU A 87 18.77 -0.71 -2.05
CA GLU A 87 20.03 -1.45 -2.05
C GLU A 87 20.62 -1.61 -0.64
N PRO A 88 19.85 -2.17 0.32
CA PRO A 88 20.32 -2.33 1.69
C PRO A 88 21.59 -3.17 1.75
N ASP A 89 21.86 -4.07 0.78
CA ASP A 89 23.07 -4.91 0.71
C ASP A 89 24.37 -4.12 0.71
N LYS A 90 24.34 -2.83 0.35
CA LYS A 90 25.48 -1.91 0.51
C LYS A 90 25.84 -1.64 1.99
N PHE A 91 24.92 -1.95 2.91
CA PHE A 91 24.98 -1.59 4.32
C PHE A 91 24.52 -2.72 5.26
N VAL A 92 23.86 -3.74 4.74
CA VAL A 92 23.24 -4.87 5.44
C VAL A 92 23.85 -6.14 4.86
N ALA A 93 24.53 -6.93 5.70
CA ALA A 93 25.09 -8.21 5.26
C ALA A 93 23.98 -9.15 4.75
N ASP A 94 24.32 -10.02 3.78
CA ASP A 94 23.45 -11.11 3.34
C ASP A 94 22.77 -11.79 4.54
N TRP A 95 21.49 -12.12 4.41
CA TRP A 95 20.67 -12.76 5.45
C TRP A 95 20.29 -11.94 6.68
N ARG A 96 20.60 -10.63 6.72
CA ARG A 96 20.05 -9.76 7.78
C ARG A 96 18.65 -9.23 7.40
N PRO A 97 17.68 -9.27 8.33
CA PRO A 97 16.37 -8.69 8.10
C PRO A 97 16.46 -7.18 7.82
N PHE A 98 15.63 -6.72 6.89
CA PHE A 98 15.47 -5.31 6.52
C PHE A 98 14.01 -4.89 6.66
N VAL A 99 13.77 -3.59 6.88
CA VAL A 99 12.44 -3.04 7.12
C VAL A 99 12.01 -2.18 5.94
N ILE A 100 10.81 -2.43 5.42
CA ILE A 100 10.14 -1.54 4.47
C ILE A 100 8.83 -1.04 5.10
N PRO A 101 8.72 0.27 5.41
CA PRO A 101 7.47 0.85 5.87
C PRO A 101 6.31 0.61 4.90
N ARG A 102 5.15 0.21 5.43
CA ARG A 102 3.95 -0.06 4.64
C ARG A 102 3.45 1.18 3.91
N PHE A 103 3.59 2.36 4.52
CA PHE A 103 3.17 3.61 3.88
C PHE A 103 3.92 3.88 2.56
N LEU A 104 5.19 3.44 2.43
CA LEU A 104 5.94 3.57 1.17
C LEU A 104 5.43 2.61 0.10
N VAL A 105 5.16 1.36 0.48
CA VAL A 105 4.56 0.36 -0.42
C VAL A 105 3.26 0.92 -1.00
N ASN A 106 2.41 1.48 -0.13
CA ASN A 106 1.12 2.03 -0.53
C ASN A 106 1.27 3.33 -1.35
N ALA A 107 2.25 4.17 -1.04
CA ALA A 107 2.55 5.37 -1.81
C ALA A 107 3.06 5.03 -3.23
N VAL A 108 3.95 4.03 -3.37
CA VAL A 108 4.40 3.52 -4.67
C VAL A 108 3.24 2.94 -5.46
N ALA A 109 2.42 2.11 -4.83
CA ALA A 109 1.23 1.53 -5.46
C ALA A 109 0.30 2.65 -5.98
N LEU A 110 -0.02 3.61 -5.12
CA LEU A 110 -0.90 4.72 -5.47
C LEU A 110 -0.33 5.59 -6.59
N ARG A 111 0.97 5.89 -6.57
CA ARG A 111 1.66 6.64 -7.62
C ARG A 111 1.63 5.88 -8.95
N GLY A 112 2.00 4.61 -8.94
CA GLY A 112 2.02 3.76 -10.13
C GLY A 112 0.63 3.59 -10.75
N MET A 113 -0.39 3.42 -9.92
CA MET A 113 -1.79 3.42 -10.35
C MET A 113 -2.20 4.76 -10.94
N SER A 114 -1.87 5.87 -10.29
CA SER A 114 -2.22 7.21 -10.76
C SER A 114 -1.58 7.47 -12.13
N GLU A 115 -0.31 7.12 -12.30
CA GLU A 115 0.40 7.26 -13.58
C GLU A 115 -0.20 6.39 -14.68
N ARG A 116 -0.47 5.10 -14.40
CA ARG A 116 -1.03 4.16 -15.39
C ARG A 116 -2.49 4.43 -15.75
N LEU A 117 -3.26 4.92 -14.79
CA LEU A 117 -4.70 5.12 -14.93
C LEU A 117 -5.10 6.59 -15.16
N ALA A 118 -4.13 7.52 -15.17
CA ALA A 118 -4.37 8.94 -15.44
C ALA A 118 -5.08 9.19 -16.77
N SER A 119 -4.75 8.39 -17.80
CA SER A 119 -5.34 8.47 -19.13
C SER A 119 -6.55 7.56 -19.31
N SER A 120 -6.99 6.84 -18.27
CA SER A 120 -8.17 5.98 -18.35
C SER A 120 -9.40 6.81 -18.68
N HIS A 121 -9.91 6.61 -19.89
CA HIS A 121 -11.10 7.27 -20.39
C HIS A 121 -12.34 7.00 -19.51
N VAL A 122 -12.36 5.84 -18.84
CA VAL A 122 -13.44 5.46 -17.92
C VAL A 122 -13.38 6.30 -16.63
N LEU A 123 -12.19 6.47 -16.05
CA LEU A 123 -12.03 7.25 -14.81
C LEU A 123 -12.15 8.76 -15.03
N THR A 124 -11.70 9.27 -16.19
CA THR A 124 -11.78 10.70 -16.53
C THR A 124 -13.21 11.19 -16.79
N ARG A 125 -14.15 10.27 -17.07
CA ARG A 125 -15.57 10.58 -17.32
C ARG A 125 -16.47 10.47 -16.09
N LEU A 126 -15.93 10.10 -14.93
CA LEU A 126 -16.70 10.01 -13.69
C LEU A 126 -17.32 11.37 -13.36
N GLN A 127 -18.61 11.41 -13.01
CA GLN A 127 -19.29 12.66 -12.64
C GLN A 127 -18.71 13.27 -11.37
N GLY A 128 -18.12 12.44 -10.52
CA GLY A 128 -17.43 12.89 -9.33
C GLY A 128 -16.06 13.51 -9.57
N GLY A 129 -15.58 13.52 -10.83
CA GLY A 129 -14.32 14.12 -11.24
C GLY A 129 -13.10 13.54 -10.52
N GLU A 130 -12.08 14.37 -10.37
CA GLU A 130 -10.80 14.00 -9.74
C GLU A 130 -10.95 13.48 -8.32
N ALA A 131 -11.80 14.10 -7.48
CA ALA A 131 -11.99 13.66 -6.10
C ALA A 131 -12.54 12.22 -6.00
N LEU A 132 -13.43 11.82 -6.91
CA LEU A 132 -13.95 10.46 -6.96
C LEU A 132 -12.92 9.47 -7.51
N ARG A 133 -12.11 9.90 -8.49
CA ARG A 133 -10.97 9.14 -9.00
C ARG A 133 -9.94 8.87 -7.90
N ASP A 134 -9.56 9.90 -7.15
CA ASP A 134 -8.57 9.78 -6.07
C ASP A 134 -9.07 8.85 -4.95
N TYR A 135 -10.36 8.96 -4.59
CA TYR A 135 -11.00 8.02 -3.68
C TYR A 135 -10.91 6.59 -4.21
N PHE A 136 -11.25 6.37 -5.49
CA PHE A 136 -11.21 5.06 -6.12
C PHE A 136 -9.81 4.44 -6.06
N LEU A 137 -8.77 5.19 -6.43
CA LEU A 137 -7.39 4.69 -6.44
C LEU A 137 -6.92 4.34 -5.02
N ARG A 138 -7.16 5.22 -4.04
CA ARG A 138 -6.82 4.96 -2.63
C ARG A 138 -7.54 3.74 -2.10
N GLN A 139 -8.84 3.65 -2.34
CA GLN A 139 -9.66 2.53 -1.88
C GLN A 139 -9.25 1.20 -2.52
N PHE A 140 -8.69 1.21 -3.74
CA PHE A 140 -8.14 0.02 -4.36
C PHE A 140 -6.82 -0.40 -3.71
N VAL A 141 -5.90 0.55 -3.46
CA VAL A 141 -4.65 0.30 -2.72
C VAL A 141 -4.95 -0.27 -1.32
N ASP A 142 -5.87 0.34 -0.58
CA ASP A 142 -6.26 -0.12 0.76
C ASP A 142 -6.81 -1.55 0.74
N GLN A 143 -7.51 -1.96 -0.32
CA GLN A 143 -8.00 -3.33 -0.49
C GLN A 143 -6.89 -4.32 -0.82
N MET A 144 -5.96 -3.97 -1.72
CA MET A 144 -4.79 -4.79 -2.02
C MET A 144 -3.96 -5.02 -0.77
N ASP A 145 -3.72 -3.94 -0.02
CA ASP A 145 -2.97 -3.92 1.21
C ASP A 145 -3.63 -4.75 2.33
N ALA A 146 -4.94 -4.58 2.53
CA ALA A 146 -5.71 -5.39 3.48
C ALA A 146 -5.75 -6.88 3.11
N ALA A 147 -5.72 -7.21 1.81
CA ALA A 147 -5.64 -8.60 1.35
C ALA A 147 -4.24 -9.19 1.56
N PHE A 148 -3.19 -8.43 1.20
CA PHE A 148 -1.80 -8.86 1.35
C PHE A 148 -1.39 -9.02 2.82
N SER A 149 -1.87 -8.13 3.69
CA SER A 149 -1.63 -8.16 5.15
C SER A 149 -2.21 -9.40 5.84
N LYS A 150 -3.13 -10.14 5.19
CA LYS A 150 -3.71 -11.38 5.74
C LYS A 150 -2.85 -12.61 5.48
N ILE A 151 -1.79 -12.49 4.67
CA ILE A 151 -0.87 -13.60 4.42
C ILE A 151 -0.10 -13.89 5.73
N PRO A 152 -0.03 -15.16 6.17
CA PRO A 152 0.69 -15.52 7.39
C PRO A 152 2.20 -15.57 7.12
N PHE A 153 2.82 -14.40 6.97
CA PHE A 153 4.27 -14.27 6.76
C PHE A 153 5.03 -14.90 7.93
N SER A 154 6.02 -15.73 7.64
CA SER A 154 6.93 -16.25 8.65
C SER A 154 8.24 -16.69 8.01
N ILE A 155 9.30 -16.79 8.82
CA ILE A 155 10.59 -17.38 8.38
C ILE A 155 10.41 -18.80 7.81
N LYS A 156 9.44 -19.56 8.34
CA LYS A 156 9.15 -20.94 7.89
C LYS A 156 8.32 -21.00 6.61
N ALA A 157 7.60 -19.93 6.30
CA ALA A 157 6.78 -19.79 5.11
C ALA A 157 6.97 -18.37 4.53
N PRO A 158 8.17 -18.06 4.02
CA PRO A 158 8.46 -16.73 3.49
C PRO A 158 7.62 -16.51 2.24
N ALA A 159 7.14 -15.28 2.07
CA ALA A 159 6.43 -14.89 0.86
C ALA A 159 7.43 -14.28 -0.13
N ALA A 160 7.58 -14.92 -1.28
CA ALA A 160 8.41 -14.39 -2.36
C ALA A 160 7.87 -13.04 -2.85
N THR A 161 8.76 -12.09 -3.11
CA THR A 161 8.44 -10.79 -3.68
C THR A 161 9.15 -10.60 -5.03
N ALA A 162 10.10 -9.65 -5.13
CA ALA A 162 10.89 -9.41 -6.34
C ALA A 162 12.39 -9.49 -6.03
N HIS A 163 13.21 -9.76 -7.06
CA HIS A 163 14.68 -9.64 -6.99
C HIS A 163 15.32 -10.39 -5.83
N GLU A 164 14.95 -11.65 -5.61
CA GLU A 164 15.50 -12.48 -4.52
C GLU A 164 15.13 -11.99 -3.11
N TRP A 165 14.23 -11.00 -2.97
CA TRP A 165 13.69 -10.60 -1.69
C TRP A 165 12.45 -11.41 -1.32
N VAL A 166 12.37 -11.78 -0.04
CA VAL A 166 11.20 -12.44 0.52
C VAL A 166 10.74 -11.73 1.80
N VAL A 167 9.44 -11.64 2.01
CA VAL A 167 8.86 -11.16 3.27
C VAL A 167 8.82 -12.33 4.26
N ILE A 168 9.45 -12.13 5.41
CA ILE A 168 9.59 -13.14 6.46
C ILE A 168 8.72 -12.86 7.68
N ASP A 169 8.22 -11.63 7.82
CA ASP A 169 7.32 -11.21 8.89
C ASP A 169 6.66 -9.87 8.53
N PHE A 170 5.61 -9.49 9.25
CA PHE A 170 4.88 -8.25 9.05
C PHE A 170 4.35 -7.74 10.39
N ASP A 171 4.60 -6.47 10.69
CA ASP A 171 4.01 -5.78 11.84
C ASP A 171 2.99 -4.77 11.33
N LEU A 172 1.71 -5.01 11.59
CA LEU A 172 0.61 -4.12 11.16
C LEU A 172 0.50 -2.85 12.02
N HIS A 173 1.00 -2.90 13.25
CA HIS A 173 0.65 -1.95 14.31
C HIS A 173 1.76 -0.96 14.63
N PHE A 174 2.97 -1.13 14.09
CA PHE A 174 4.04 -0.17 14.28
C PHE A 174 3.65 1.22 13.76
N ASP A 175 3.63 2.23 14.64
CA ASP A 175 3.22 3.59 14.29
C ASP A 175 4.40 4.40 13.75
N TRP A 176 4.49 4.52 12.42
CA TRP A 176 5.46 5.38 11.73
C TRP A 176 5.14 6.88 11.87
N GLN A 177 4.12 7.27 12.63
CA GLN A 177 3.53 8.62 12.67
C GLN A 177 3.11 9.13 11.28
N HIS A 178 2.82 8.20 10.38
CA HIS A 178 2.27 8.49 9.06
C HIS A 178 0.75 8.45 9.13
N THR A 179 0.08 9.47 8.58
CA THR A 179 -1.35 9.72 8.82
C THR A 179 -2.28 8.68 8.19
N ALA A 180 -1.80 7.88 7.23
CA ALA A 180 -2.66 6.98 6.45
C ALA A 180 -2.40 5.49 6.68
N TRP A 181 -1.16 5.09 7.00
CA TRP A 181 -0.77 3.68 7.04
C TRP A 181 0.28 3.43 8.12
N SER A 182 -0.06 2.55 9.07
CA SER A 182 0.85 2.00 10.08
C SER A 182 1.43 0.67 9.61
N GLY A 183 2.55 0.29 10.20
CA GLY A 183 3.17 -1.01 10.04
C GLY A 183 4.26 -1.07 8.98
N HIS A 184 4.92 -2.22 8.90
CA HIS A 184 6.02 -2.47 7.98
C HIS A 184 6.23 -3.96 7.72
N TYR A 185 6.89 -4.24 6.61
CA TYR A 185 7.32 -5.56 6.21
C TYR A 185 8.75 -5.81 6.70
N TYR A 186 9.02 -7.01 7.18
CA TYR A 186 10.38 -7.51 7.39
C TYR A 186 10.76 -8.38 6.21
N LEU A 187 11.84 -8.02 5.53
CA LEU A 187 12.34 -8.72 4.37
C LEU A 187 13.73 -9.29 4.61
N VAL A 188 14.10 -10.30 3.83
CA VAL A 188 15.49 -10.76 3.71
C VAL A 188 15.78 -11.07 2.25
N GLN A 189 17.00 -10.80 1.83
CA GLN A 189 17.48 -11.22 0.52
C GLN A 189 17.95 -12.68 0.60
N THR A 190 17.41 -13.52 -0.28
CA THR A 190 17.79 -14.92 -0.41
C THR A 190 17.52 -15.45 -1.82
N LYS A 191 18.56 -16.04 -2.41
CA LYS A 191 18.45 -16.85 -3.63
C LYS A 191 17.67 -18.14 -3.42
N ALA A 192 17.62 -18.62 -2.19
CA ALA A 192 16.94 -19.84 -1.82
C ALA A 192 15.50 -19.54 -1.41
N VAL A 193 14.54 -20.21 -2.06
CA VAL A 193 13.12 -20.17 -1.67
C VAL A 193 12.91 -20.89 -0.33
N GLU A 194 13.82 -21.81 0.04
CA GLU A 194 13.82 -22.53 1.31
C GLU A 194 14.95 -22.05 2.21
N ILE A 195 14.60 -21.71 3.45
CA ILE A 195 15.55 -21.31 4.49
C ILE A 195 15.88 -22.55 5.33
N SER A 196 17.15 -22.96 5.34
CA SER A 196 17.59 -24.11 6.13
C SER A 196 17.31 -23.91 7.63
N ARG A 197 17.19 -24.99 8.40
CA ARG A 197 16.88 -24.92 9.84
C ARG A 197 17.86 -24.04 10.63
N GLU A 198 19.15 -24.16 10.33
CA GLU A 198 20.21 -23.38 10.97
C GLU A 198 20.08 -21.89 10.63
N ARG A 199 19.87 -21.57 9.34
CA ARG A 199 19.63 -20.19 8.90
C ARG A 199 18.35 -19.62 9.49
N ALA A 200 17.29 -20.41 9.59
CA ALA A 200 16.03 -19.99 10.18
C ALA A 200 16.20 -19.59 11.66
N ALA A 201 17.05 -20.29 12.42
CA ALA A 201 17.35 -19.94 13.80
C ALA A 201 18.13 -18.61 13.91
N SER A 202 19.18 -18.44 13.10
CA SER A 202 19.96 -17.20 13.04
C SER A 202 19.11 -16.00 12.60
N LEU A 203 18.24 -16.22 11.61
CA LEU A 203 17.33 -15.19 11.10
C LEU A 203 16.27 -14.82 12.15
N ALA A 204 15.76 -15.79 12.90
CA ALA A 204 14.81 -15.54 13.99
C ALA A 204 15.44 -14.69 15.10
N GLN A 205 16.71 -14.96 15.45
CA GLN A 205 17.45 -14.14 16.40
C GLN A 205 17.63 -12.71 15.87
N SER A 206 18.13 -12.55 14.64
CA SER A 206 18.35 -11.23 14.02
C SER A 206 17.05 -10.43 13.90
N LEU A 207 15.95 -11.09 13.56
CA LEU A 207 14.62 -10.49 13.50
C LEU A 207 14.14 -10.04 14.89
N SER A 208 14.39 -10.85 15.92
CA SER A 208 14.05 -10.50 17.30
C SER A 208 14.84 -9.28 17.78
N GLU A 209 16.13 -9.21 17.45
CA GLU A 209 16.99 -8.07 17.79
C GLU A 209 16.52 -6.78 17.09
N LEU A 210 16.21 -6.87 15.79
CA LEU A 210 15.65 -5.76 15.01
C LEU A 210 14.30 -5.29 15.58
N LYS A 211 13.39 -6.21 15.91
CA LYS A 211 12.12 -5.89 16.56
C LYS A 211 12.33 -5.18 17.90
N ALA A 212 13.27 -5.66 18.71
CA ALA A 212 13.59 -5.04 19.99
C ALA A 212 14.20 -3.64 19.82
N MET A 213 15.03 -3.43 18.80
CA MET A 213 15.56 -2.11 18.45
C MET A 213 14.43 -1.15 18.06
N LEU A 214 13.57 -1.53 17.11
CA LEU A 214 12.42 -0.72 16.70
C LEU A 214 11.49 -0.39 17.87
N GLY A 215 11.24 -1.36 18.76
CA GLY A 215 10.39 -1.17 19.94
C GLY A 215 10.98 -0.24 21.01
N ARG A 216 12.29 0.09 20.94
CA ARG A 216 12.94 1.04 21.84
C ARG A 216 12.97 2.47 21.30
N LEU A 217 12.66 2.66 20.02
CA LEU A 217 12.66 3.99 19.41
C LEU A 217 11.60 4.87 20.05
N ARG A 218 11.98 6.09 20.38
CA ARG A 218 11.09 7.12 20.86
C ARG A 218 10.31 7.73 19.70
N ALA A 219 9.20 8.39 20.02
CA ALA A 219 8.34 9.00 19.00
C ALA A 219 9.08 10.02 18.11
N ASP A 220 9.98 10.82 18.66
CA ASP A 220 10.81 11.75 17.89
C ASP A 220 11.75 11.01 16.92
N GLU A 221 12.34 9.90 17.36
CA GLU A 221 13.23 9.07 16.55
C GLU A 221 12.47 8.40 15.41
N VAL A 222 11.31 7.80 15.68
CA VAL A 222 10.46 7.19 14.64
C VAL A 222 10.07 8.23 13.59
N ARG A 223 9.74 9.46 14.02
CA ARG A 223 9.39 10.55 13.10
C ARG A 223 10.55 10.92 12.18
N VAL A 224 11.77 11.03 12.71
CA VAL A 224 12.97 11.33 11.92
C VAL A 224 13.18 10.27 10.83
N VAL A 225 12.99 9.00 11.18
CA VAL A 225 13.16 7.88 10.25
C VAL A 225 12.07 7.86 9.19
N ALA A 226 10.81 8.07 9.58
CA ALA A 226 9.70 8.17 8.64
C ALA A 226 9.88 9.35 7.67
N GLN A 227 10.38 10.49 8.15
CA GLN A 227 10.70 11.65 7.31
C GLN A 227 11.85 11.36 6.34
N ALA A 228 12.88 10.62 6.76
CA ALA A 228 13.97 10.21 5.87
C ALA A 228 13.47 9.29 4.75
N TRP A 229 12.62 8.32 5.08
CA TRP A 229 11.94 7.47 4.12
C TRP A 229 11.09 8.27 3.12
N GLN A 230 10.33 9.25 3.62
CA GLN A 230 9.52 10.12 2.75
C GLN A 230 10.40 11.01 1.86
N ALA A 231 11.46 11.60 2.41
CA ALA A 231 12.39 12.45 1.64
C ALA A 231 13.11 11.65 0.54
N TRP A 232 13.49 10.41 0.83
CA TRP A 232 14.03 9.48 -0.16
C TRP A 232 13.01 9.17 -1.27
N PHE A 233 11.78 8.85 -0.89
CA PHE A 233 10.70 8.57 -1.84
C PHE A 233 10.37 9.78 -2.73
N ASP A 234 10.41 10.98 -2.17
CA ASP A 234 10.20 12.24 -2.90
C ASP A 234 11.41 12.63 -3.78
N GLY A 235 12.51 11.88 -3.75
CA GLY A 235 13.75 12.19 -4.46
C GLY A 235 14.51 13.39 -3.90
N ARG A 236 14.21 13.81 -2.66
CA ARG A 236 14.82 14.96 -1.99
C ARG A 236 16.09 14.60 -1.21
N ASP A 237 16.20 13.36 -0.74
CA ASP A 237 17.39 12.90 -0.02
C ASP A 237 17.76 11.44 -0.39
N PRO A 238 18.87 11.22 -1.12
CA PRO A 238 19.31 9.87 -1.45
C PRO A 238 19.95 9.13 -0.26
N ARG A 239 20.12 9.77 0.90
CA ARG A 239 20.93 9.26 2.03
C ARG A 239 20.12 8.60 3.13
N LEU A 240 19.10 7.83 2.76
CA LEU A 240 18.34 7.02 3.70
C LEU A 240 19.25 6.12 4.57
N PHE A 241 20.37 5.66 4.01
CA PHE A 241 21.35 4.82 4.70
C PHE A 241 22.07 5.54 5.85
N GLU A 242 22.25 6.87 5.81
CA GLU A 242 22.87 7.63 6.91
C GLU A 242 21.95 7.67 8.13
N VAL A 243 20.64 7.69 7.91
CA VAL A 243 19.64 7.62 8.98
C VAL A 243 19.54 6.21 9.52
N ALA A 244 19.54 5.19 8.65
CA ALA A 244 19.56 3.79 9.07
C ALA A 244 20.82 3.44 9.90
N ALA A 245 22.01 3.88 9.47
CA ALA A 245 23.27 3.63 10.17
C ALA A 245 23.36 4.30 11.56
N ARG A 246 22.59 5.37 11.79
CA ARG A 246 22.53 6.05 13.09
C ARG A 246 21.65 5.32 14.11
N MET A 247 20.84 4.37 13.67
CA MET A 247 19.92 3.64 14.52
C MET A 247 20.49 2.32 15.08
N GLY A 248 21.68 1.92 14.62
CA GLY A 248 22.39 0.71 15.06
C GLY A 248 22.34 -0.41 14.04
#